data_AF-A0A5B0HKN6-F1
#
_entry.id   AF-A0A5B0HKN6-F1
#
_cell.length_a   1.000
_cell.length_b   1.000
_cell.length_c   1.000
_cell.angle_alpha   90.00
_cell.angle_beta   90.00
_cell.angle_gamma   90.00
#
_symmetry.space_group_name_H-M   'P 1'
#
loop_
_entity.id
_entity.type
_entity.pdbx_description
1 polymer ?
#
loop_
_entity_poly.entity_id
_entity_poly.type
_entity_poly.pdbx_seq_one_letter_code
_entity_poly.pdbx_strand_id
1 'polypeptide(L)'
;MTNSAFYGAWLWEAMDRHELPQPSDAPPYIEARPAYGRCSWMGVALGWIDPTREKAGGVMGMDAALSTLKPECAEQGHDYEEVLHQRANEMRLVKERGL
;
A
#
# COMPACT_ATOMS: atom_id res chain seq x y z
N MET A 1 -6.79 1.77 -5.40
CA MET A 1 -8.25 1.53 -5.30
C MET A 1 -8.69 1.96 -3.90
N THR A 2 -9.05 3.24 -3.74
CA THR A 2 -9.41 3.83 -2.44
C THR A 2 -10.92 3.77 -2.25
N ASN A 3 -11.36 3.08 -1.20
CA ASN A 3 -12.74 2.98 -0.69
C ASN A 3 -13.79 2.34 -1.64
N SER A 4 -13.90 1.01 -1.61
CA SER A 4 -15.04 0.29 -2.22
C SER A 4 -16.33 0.59 -1.45
N ALA A 5 -17.46 0.71 -2.17
CA ALA A 5 -18.78 0.89 -1.55
C ALA A 5 -19.11 -0.21 -0.52
N PHE A 6 -18.63 -1.43 -0.75
CA PHE A 6 -18.78 -2.55 0.18
C PHE A 6 -18.02 -2.32 1.49
N TYR A 7 -16.75 -1.91 1.39
CA TYR A 7 -15.94 -1.60 2.56
C TYR A 7 -16.51 -0.44 3.36
N GLY A 8 -16.96 0.62 2.70
CA GLY A 8 -17.58 1.76 3.37
C GLY A 8 -18.89 1.41 4.10
N ALA A 9 -19.65 0.42 3.62
CA ALA A 9 -20.85 -0.07 4.29
C ALA A 9 -20.51 -0.92 5.52
N TRP A 10 -19.58 -1.87 5.38
CA TRP A 10 -19.09 -2.67 6.50
C TRP A 10 -18.45 -1.79 7.60
N LEU A 11 -17.60 -0.84 7.21
CA LEU A 11 -16.93 0.06 8.17
C LEU A 11 -17.93 0.92 8.93
N TRP A 12 -19.02 1.34 8.29
CA TRP A 12 -20.09 2.05 8.97
C TRP A 12 -20.74 1.20 10.06
N GLU A 13 -21.11 -0.03 9.73
CA GLU A 13 -21.72 -0.97 10.68
C GLU A 13 -20.79 -1.27 11.86
N ALA A 14 -19.51 -1.55 11.59
CA ALA A 14 -18.52 -1.81 12.64
C ALA A 14 -18.31 -0.60 13.59
N MET A 15 -18.34 0.62 13.04
CA MET A 15 -18.25 1.86 13.83
C MET A 15 -19.51 2.11 14.67
N ASP A 16 -20.70 1.85 14.12
CA ASP A 16 -21.99 2.01 14.80
C ASP A 16 -22.16 0.99 15.94
N ARG A 17 -21.67 -0.24 15.74
CA ARG A 17 -21.66 -1.31 16.76
C ARG A 17 -20.53 -1.17 17.79
N HIS A 18 -19.73 -0.11 17.72
CA HIS A 18 -18.59 0.16 18.61
C HIS A 18 -17.57 -1.00 18.67
N GLU A 19 -17.33 -1.68 17.55
CA GLU A 19 -16.40 -2.82 17.49
C GLU A 19 -14.93 -2.40 17.30
N LEU A 20 -14.69 -1.16 16.88
CA LEU A 20 -13.37 -0.62 16.59
C LEU A 20 -12.95 0.44 17.62
N PRO A 21 -11.67 0.47 18.05
CA PRO A 21 -11.19 1.51 18.94
C PRO A 21 -11.19 2.86 18.22
N GLN A 22 -11.95 3.82 18.76
CA GLN A 22 -11.98 5.20 18.26
C GLN A 22 -11.20 6.10 19.23
N PRO A 23 -10.38 7.05 18.73
CA PRO A 23 -9.74 8.03 19.60
C PRO A 23 -10.80 8.90 20.30
N SER A 24 -10.46 9.41 21.47
CA SER A 24 -11.28 10.42 22.15
C SER A 24 -11.48 11.62 21.22
N ASP A 25 -12.71 12.12 21.11
CA ASP A 25 -13.10 13.24 20.25
C ASP A 25 -13.08 12.98 18.73
N ALA A 26 -13.09 11.72 18.29
CA ALA A 26 -13.25 11.40 16.88
C ALA A 26 -14.64 11.84 16.36
N PRO A 27 -14.73 12.49 15.18
CA PRO A 27 -16.02 12.90 14.61
C PRO A 27 -16.88 11.67 14.25
N PRO A 28 -18.22 11.77 14.26
CA PRO A 28 -19.09 10.69 13.82
C PRO A 28 -18.73 10.20 12.41
N TYR A 29 -18.82 8.88 12.17
CA TYR A 29 -18.45 8.29 10.89
C TYR A 29 -19.14 8.97 9.70
N ILE A 30 -20.43 9.32 9.83
CA ILE A 30 -21.22 9.96 8.77
C ILE A 30 -20.67 11.32 8.33
N GLU A 31 -20.06 12.08 9.25
CA GLU A 31 -19.51 13.40 9.00
C GLU A 31 -18.13 13.33 8.32
N ALA A 32 -17.38 12.26 8.57
CA ALA A 32 -16.02 12.09 8.07
C ALA A 32 -15.80 10.77 7.28
N ARG A 33 -16.84 10.27 6.59
CA ARG A 33 -16.79 9.01 5.82
C ARG A 33 -15.57 8.89 4.90
N PRO A 34 -15.16 9.93 4.14
CA PRO A 34 -14.00 9.83 3.25
C PRO A 34 -12.69 9.65 4.01
N ALA A 35 -12.57 10.21 5.22
CA ALA A 35 -11.37 10.10 6.05
C ALA A 35 -11.26 8.71 6.67
N TYR A 36 -12.35 8.23 7.28
CA TYR A 36 -12.41 6.89 7.88
C TYR A 36 -12.24 5.77 6.83
N GLY A 37 -12.89 5.92 5.68
CA GLY A 37 -12.82 4.93 4.60
C GLY A 37 -11.52 4.95 3.80
N ARG A 38 -10.60 5.89 4.08
CA ARG A 38 -9.34 6.02 3.34
C ARG A 38 -8.39 4.88 3.70
N CYS A 39 -8.44 3.85 2.88
CA CYS A 39 -7.50 2.75 2.95
C CYS A 39 -7.07 2.31 1.55
N SER A 40 -5.97 1.56 1.51
CA SER A 40 -5.48 0.89 0.33
C SER A 40 -5.18 -0.55 0.72
N TRP A 41 -5.79 -1.49 0.00
CA TRP A 41 -5.53 -2.91 0.15
C TRP A 41 -4.56 -3.38 -0.93
N MET A 42 -3.65 -4.27 -0.54
CA MET A 42 -2.84 -5.04 -1.48
C MET A 42 -3.71 -6.16 -2.04
N GLY A 43 -3.94 -6.13 -3.35
CA GLY A 43 -4.66 -7.18 -4.06
C GLY A 43 -3.75 -8.38 -4.36
N VAL A 44 -4.31 -9.37 -5.04
CA VAL A 44 -3.52 -10.47 -5.62
C VAL A 44 -2.57 -9.88 -6.67
N ALA A 45 -1.32 -10.35 -6.68
CA ALA A 45 -0.35 -9.99 -7.69
C ALA A 45 -0.89 -10.33 -9.09
N LEU A 46 -0.95 -9.34 -9.98
CA LEU A 46 -1.36 -9.57 -11.36
C LEU A 46 -0.23 -10.21 -12.19
N GLY A 47 1.02 -10.01 -11.77
CA GLY A 47 2.22 -10.42 -12.51
C GLY A 47 2.47 -9.53 -13.72
N TRP A 48 3.60 -9.75 -14.39
CA TRP A 48 3.94 -9.07 -15.65
C TRP A 48 3.58 -9.91 -16.87
N ILE A 49 3.09 -9.24 -17.91
CA ILE A 49 2.90 -9.79 -19.24
C ILE A 49 4.21 -9.64 -20.05
N ASP A 50 4.80 -8.44 -20.04
CA ASP A 50 6.15 -8.14 -20.56
C ASP A 50 7.04 -7.65 -19.40
N PRO A 51 7.86 -8.53 -18.82
CA PRO A 51 8.64 -8.20 -17.63
C PRO A 51 9.70 -7.12 -17.88
N THR A 52 10.06 -6.82 -19.14
CA THR A 52 11.10 -5.83 -19.42
C THR A 52 10.50 -4.43 -19.55
N ARG A 53 9.43 -4.30 -20.35
CA ARG A 53 8.77 -3.03 -20.61
C ARG A 53 8.03 -2.52 -19.38
N GLU A 54 7.38 -3.41 -18.63
CA GLU A 54 6.63 -3.02 -17.43
C GLU A 54 7.57 -2.59 -16.30
N LYS A 55 8.66 -3.32 -16.06
CA LYS A 55 9.71 -2.89 -15.10
C LYS A 55 10.33 -1.55 -15.49
N ALA A 56 10.67 -1.38 -16.76
CA ALA A 56 11.23 -0.12 -17.25
C ALA A 56 10.25 1.04 -17.05
N GLY A 57 8.96 0.81 -17.31
CA GLY A 57 7.89 1.78 -17.03
C GLY A 57 7.80 2.14 -15.55
N GLY A 58 7.85 1.16 -14.65
CA GLY A 58 7.84 1.39 -13.20
C GLY A 58 9.03 2.22 -12.73
N VAL A 59 10.25 1.92 -13.20
CA VAL A 59 11.46 2.71 -12.90
C VAL A 59 11.31 4.15 -13.40
N MET A 60 10.90 4.34 -14.67
CA MET A 60 10.68 5.67 -15.24
C MET A 60 9.59 6.45 -14.49
N GLY A 61 8.52 5.78 -14.03
CA GLY A 61 7.44 6.39 -13.27
C GLY A 61 7.89 6.85 -11.89
N MET A 62 8.70 6.05 -11.19
CA MET A 62 9.29 6.45 -9.91
C MET A 62 10.29 7.59 -10.07
N ASP A 63 11.18 7.53 -11.07
CA ASP A 63 12.18 8.57 -11.34
C ASP A 63 11.53 9.91 -11.71
N ALA A 64 10.40 9.86 -12.42
CA ALA A 64 9.59 11.04 -12.76
C ALA A 64 8.67 11.52 -11.61
N ALA A 65 8.73 10.89 -10.43
CA ALA A 65 7.85 11.14 -9.28
C ALA A 65 6.34 11.00 -9.58
N LEU A 66 5.99 10.17 -10.57
CA LEU A 66 4.60 9.84 -10.91
C LEU A 66 4.09 8.63 -10.11
N SER A 67 5.00 7.81 -9.57
CA SER A 67 4.71 6.66 -8.73
C SER A 67 5.62 6.60 -7.51
N THR A 68 5.37 5.66 -6.61
CA THR A 68 6.20 5.41 -5.42
C THR A 68 6.41 3.90 -5.25
N LEU A 69 7.35 3.49 -4.40
CA LEU A 69 7.65 2.06 -4.21
C LEU A 69 6.43 1.25 -3.74
N LYS A 70 5.53 1.86 -2.95
CA LYS A 70 4.34 1.20 -2.41
C LYS A 70 3.38 0.64 -3.48
N PRO A 71 2.84 1.43 -4.42
CA PRO A 71 2.00 0.93 -5.50
C PRO A 71 2.75 -0.03 -6.44
N GLU A 72 4.02 0.25 -6.76
CA GLU A 72 4.82 -0.63 -7.64
C GLU A 72 5.02 -2.03 -7.03
N CYS A 73 5.35 -2.10 -5.73
CA CYS A 73 5.46 -3.37 -5.02
C CYS A 73 4.09 -4.05 -4.87
N ALA A 74 3.03 -3.28 -4.57
CA ALA A 74 1.69 -3.83 -4.39
C ALA A 74 1.13 -4.48 -5.67
N GLU A 75 1.47 -3.97 -6.85
CA GLU A 75 1.07 -4.56 -8.14
C GLU A 75 1.62 -5.99 -8.31
N GLN A 76 2.81 -6.23 -7.76
CA GLN A 76 3.48 -7.53 -7.75
C GLN A 76 3.20 -8.34 -6.47
N GLY A 77 2.31 -7.86 -5.60
CA GLY A 77 1.97 -8.52 -4.33
C GLY A 77 3.12 -8.53 -3.31
N HIS A 78 4.08 -7.62 -3.46
CA HIS A 78 5.15 -7.44 -2.49
C HIS A 78 4.81 -6.32 -1.50
N ASP A 79 5.21 -6.51 -0.25
CA ASP A 79 5.23 -5.42 0.73
C ASP A 79 6.49 -4.57 0.51
N TYR A 80 6.31 -3.26 0.31
CA TYR A 80 7.42 -2.34 0.09
C TYR A 80 8.32 -2.20 1.33
N GLU A 81 7.78 -2.33 2.54
CA GLU A 81 8.57 -2.23 3.78
C GLU A 81 9.51 -3.42 3.92
N GLU A 82 9.00 -4.63 3.63
CA GLU A 82 9.81 -5.86 3.61
C GLU A 82 10.90 -5.78 2.53
N VAL A 83 10.56 -5.31 1.33
CA VAL A 83 11.54 -5.11 0.25
C VAL A 83 12.62 -4.12 0.66
N LEU A 84 12.28 -2.99 1.28
CA LEU A 84 13.27 -2.02 1.75
C LEU A 84 14.17 -2.61 2.85
N HIS A 85 13.60 -3.32 3.81
CA HIS A 85 14.37 -4.00 4.85
C HIS A 85 15.34 -5.03 4.27
N GLN A 86 14.89 -5.84 3.31
CA GLN A 86 15.79 -6.78 2.67
C GLN A 86 16.88 -6.10 1.86
N ARG A 87 16.54 -5.09 1.05
CA ARG A 87 17.54 -4.35 0.27
C ARG A 87 18.60 -3.71 1.17
N ALA A 88 18.21 -3.16 2.31
CA ALA A 88 19.16 -2.61 3.29
C ALA A 88 20.09 -3.69 3.84
N ASN A 89 19.56 -4.87 4.16
CA ASN A 89 20.34 -6.01 4.62
C ASN A 89 21.28 -6.55 3.53
N GLU A 90 20.81 -6.68 2.30
CA GLU A 90 21.60 -7.09 1.14
C GLU A 90 22.75 -6.12 0.88
N MET A 91 22.48 -4.82 0.86
CA MET A 91 23.52 -3.79 0.69
C MET A 91 24.57 -3.84 1.79
N ARG A 92 24.16 -4.10 3.05
CA ARG A 92 25.09 -4.30 4.16
C ARG A 92 25.97 -5.52 3.92
N LEU A 93 25.38 -6.66 3.55
CA LEU A 93 26.11 -7.92 3.31
C LEU A 93 27.06 -7.83 2.11
N VAL A 94 26.65 -7.16 1.04
CA VAL A 94 27.50 -6.88 -0.14
C VAL A 94 28.74 -6.10 0.29
N LYS A 95 28.54 -5.02 1.04
CA LYS A 95 29.64 -4.20 1.57
C LYS A 95 30.55 -4.97 2.52
N GLU A 96 29.99 -5.77 3.42
CA GLU A 96 30.76 -6.61 4.36
C GLU A 96 31.62 -7.66 3.63
N ARG A 97 31.16 -8.13 2.47
CA ARG A 97 31.87 -9.14 1.66
C ARG A 97 32.79 -8.54 0.59
N GLY A 98 32.85 -7.21 0.48
CA GLY A 98 33.70 -6.52 -0.50
C GLY A 98 33.26 -6.74 -1.95
N LEU A 99 31.97 -6.97 -2.17
CA LEU A 99 31.34 -7.08 -3.49
C LEU A 99 30.78 -5.72 -3.96
#